data_AF-A0A2V9XXU4-F1
#
_entry.id   AF-A0A2V9XXU4-F1
#
_cell.length_a   1.000
_cell.length_b   1.000
_cell.length_c   1.000
_cell.angle_alpha   90.00
_cell.angle_beta   90.00
_cell.angle_gamma   90.00
#
_symmetry.space_group_name_H-M   'P 1'
#
loop_
_entity.id
_entity.type
_entity.pdbx_description
1 polymer ?
#
loop_
_entity_poly.entity_id
_entity_poly.type
_entity_poly.pdbx_seq_one_letter_code
_entity_poly.pdbx_strand_id
1 'polypeptide(L)' 'MQEFFVEDQTMFSFQPIGHVHSPYKSAQEVPKGLGAKHDAEGILEILPQFEPGLIDIEGFS' A
#
# COMPACT_ATOMS: atom_id res chain seq x y z
N MET A 1 -11.10 -37.53 24.90
CA MET A 1 -10.12 -36.48 24.58
C MET A 1 -10.89 -35.44 23.77
N GLN A 2 -11.29 -34.34 24.40
CA GLN A 2 -12.10 -33.29 23.77
C GLN A 2 -11.17 -32.44 22.89
N GLU A 3 -11.47 -32.36 21.60
CA GLU A 3 -10.81 -31.42 20.70
C GLU A 3 -11.30 -30.00 21.04
N PHE A 4 -10.38 -29.19 21.54
CA PHE A 4 -10.60 -27.77 21.77
C PHE A 4 -10.57 -27.07 20.41
N PHE A 5 -11.73 -26.67 19.90
CA PHE A 5 -11.82 -25.67 18.86
C PHE A 5 -11.38 -24.32 19.46
N VAL A 6 -10.23 -23.82 19.02
CA VAL A 6 -9.88 -22.41 19.21
C VAL A 6 -10.70 -21.64 18.19
N GLU A 7 -11.69 -20.88 18.65
CA GLU A 7 -12.31 -19.84 17.82
C GLU A 7 -11.22 -18.82 17.48
N ASP A 8 -10.74 -18.87 16.24
CA ASP A 8 -9.86 -17.85 15.68
C ASP A 8 -10.64 -16.53 15.65
N GLN A 9 -10.39 -15.69 16.65
CA GLN A 9 -10.72 -14.27 16.62
C GLN A 9 -9.87 -13.67 15.50
N THR A 10 -10.33 -13.83 14.26
CA THR A 10 -9.54 -13.68 13.03
C THR A 10 -8.79 -12.35 13.04
N MET A 11 -7.50 -12.40 13.36
CA MET A 11 -6.62 -11.26 13.23
C MET A 11 -6.45 -10.99 11.74
N PHE A 12 -7.05 -9.92 11.24
CA PHE A 12 -6.90 -9.54 9.84
C PHE A 12 -5.44 -9.17 9.59
N SER A 13 -4.78 -9.88 8.67
CA SER A 13 -3.41 -9.60 8.25
C SER A 13 -3.40 -8.97 6.87
N PHE A 14 -2.67 -7.87 6.72
CA PHE A 14 -2.50 -7.22 5.43
C PHE A 14 -1.45 -7.95 4.60
N GLN A 15 -1.78 -8.22 3.34
CA GLN A 15 -0.83 -8.70 2.35
C GLN A 15 -0.40 -7.53 1.44
N PRO A 16 0.90 -7.18 1.39
CA PRO A 16 1.40 -6.16 0.49
C PRO A 16 1.17 -6.54 -0.98
N ILE A 17 0.81 -5.55 -1.81
CA ILE A 17 0.59 -5.74 -3.25
C ILE A 17 1.68 -5.12 -4.12
N GLY A 18 2.66 -4.44 -3.52
CA GLY A 18 3.63 -3.64 -4.27
C GLY A 18 4.55 -2.80 -3.40
N HIS A 19 5.34 -1.96 -4.07
CA HIS A 19 6.30 -1.04 -3.47
C HIS A 19 6.10 0.38 -3.98
N VAL A 20 6.44 1.36 -3.14
CA VAL A 20 6.47 2.77 -3.51
C VAL A 20 7.91 3.20 -3.74
N HIS A 21 8.19 3.72 -4.93
CA HIS A 21 9.46 4.37 -5.24
C HIS A 21 9.26 5.88 -5.20
N SER A 22 9.84 6.52 -4.19
CA SER A 22 9.77 7.97 -4.00
C SER A 22 11.17 8.58 -3.81
N PRO A 23 11.34 9.89 -4.05
CA PRO A 23 12.60 10.56 -3.78
C PRO A 23 12.90 10.68 -2.28
N TYR A 24 11.88 10.61 -1.42
CA TYR A 24 12.01 10.74 0.03
C TYR A 24 12.63 9.49 0.64
N LYS A 25 13.74 9.65 1.36
CA LYS A 25 14.46 8.53 2.01
C LYS A 25 14.12 8.39 3.49
N SER A 26 13.53 9.42 4.09
CA SER A 26 13.12 9.47 5.47
C SER A 26 11.80 10.20 5.65
N ALA A 27 11.12 9.94 6.77
CA ALA A 27 9.83 10.54 7.06
C ALA A 27 9.90 12.07 7.24
N GLN A 28 11.07 12.64 7.53
CA GLN A 28 11.28 14.08 7.72
C GLN A 28 11.28 14.84 6.39
N GLU A 29 11.60 14.18 5.28
CA GLU A 29 11.66 14.80 3.95
C GLU A 29 10.27 14.97 3.30
N VAL A 30 9.27 14.23 3.79
CA VAL A 30 7.91 14.28 3.26
C VAL A 30 7.28 15.65 3.58
N PRO A 31 6.81 16.42 2.58
CA PRO A 31 6.14 17.69 2.79
C PRO A 31 4.92 17.55 3.69
N LYS A 32 4.82 18.40 4.73
CA LYS A 32 3.75 18.37 5.74
C LYS A 32 3.38 19.79 6.16
N GLY A 33 2.12 19.99 6.52
CA GLY A 33 1.62 21.27 7.04
C GLY A 33 0.89 22.13 6.00
N LEU A 34 0.33 23.25 6.48
CA LEU A 34 -0.47 24.14 5.64
C LEU A 34 0.39 24.78 4.55
N GLY A 35 -0.03 24.64 3.29
CA GLY A 35 0.70 25.18 2.14
C GLY A 35 1.91 24.35 1.69
N ALA A 36 2.11 23.14 2.23
CA ALA A 36 3.10 22.22 1.71
C ALA A 36 2.78 21.86 0.24
N LYS A 37 3.81 21.86 -0.60
CA LYS A 37 3.70 21.44 -2.00
C LYS A 37 4.09 19.98 -2.14
N HIS A 38 3.30 19.23 -2.92
CA HIS A 38 3.49 17.80 -3.18
C HIS A 38 3.92 17.60 -4.64
N ASP A 39 4.98 18.30 -5.04
CA ASP A 39 5.43 18.36 -6.44
C ASP A 39 6.28 17.14 -6.84
N ALA A 40 6.67 16.29 -5.89
CA ALA A 40 7.49 15.13 -6.16
C ALA A 40 6.67 14.00 -6.81
N GLU A 41 7.16 13.50 -7.94
CA GLU A 41 6.63 12.31 -8.58
C GLU A 41 7.23 11.03 -7.98
N GLY A 42 6.47 9.94 -8.07
CA GLY A 42 6.87 8.62 -7.61
C GLY A 42 6.16 7.53 -8.40
N ILE A 43 6.60 6.29 -8.20
CA ILE A 43 6.08 5.11 -8.91
C ILE A 43 5.48 4.14 -7.88
N LEU A 44 4.26 3.68 -8.14
CA LEU A 44 3.69 2.51 -7.47
C LEU A 44 4.01 1.28 -8.31
N GLU A 45 4.96 0.47 -7.87
CA GLU A 45 5.28 -0.81 -8.49
C GLU A 45 4.36 -1.88 -7.91
N ILE A 46 3.48 -2.43 -8.75
CA ILE A 46 2.54 -3.48 -8.36
C ILE A 46 3.13 -4.84 -8.68
N LEU A 47 3.04 -5.79 -7.75
CA LEU A 47 3.58 -7.13 -7.96
C LEU A 47 2.82 -7.84 -9.10
N PRO A 48 3.50 -8.62 -9.95
CA PRO A 48 2.90 -9.19 -11.17
C PRO A 48 1.61 -9.99 -10.93
N GLN A 49 1.48 -10.70 -9.81
CA GLN A 49 0.27 -11.47 -9.50
C GLN A 49 -0.99 -10.62 -9.30
N PHE A 50 -0.85 -9.29 -9.14
CA PHE A 50 -1.95 -8.34 -8.98
C PHE A 50 -2.17 -7.47 -10.22
N GLU A 51 -1.40 -7.66 -11.30
CA GLU A 51 -1.58 -6.96 -12.58
C GLU A 51 -3.04 -7.01 -13.11
N PRO A 52 -3.78 -8.14 -13.01
CA PRO A 52 -5.18 -8.16 -13.44
C PRO A 52 -6.10 -7.16 -12.72
N GLY A 53 -5.71 -6.68 -11.54
CA GLY A 53 -6.45 -5.66 -10.79
C GLY A 53 -6.25 -4.23 -11.29
N LEU A 54 -5.37 -4.02 -12.27
CA LEU A 54 -5.06 -2.68 -12.82
C LEU A 54 -5.87 -2.33 -14.08
N ILE A 55 -6.74 -3.24 -14.53
CA ILE A 55 -7.61 -3.00 -15.67
C ILE A 55 -8.45 -1.73 -15.42
N ASP A 56 -8.51 -0.85 -16.43
CA ASP A 56 -9.25 0.42 -16.45
C ASP A 56 -8.72 1.54 -15.52
N ILE A 57 -7.53 1.40 -14.94
CA ILE A 57 -6.97 2.42 -14.03
C ILE A 57 -6.65 3.77 -14.70
N GLU A 58 -6.36 3.76 -16.00
CA GLU A 58 -5.88 4.94 -16.76
C GLU A 58 -6.91 6.09 -16.87
N GLY A 59 -8.18 5.85 -16.53
CA GLY A 59 -9.27 6.83 -16.63
C GLY A 59 -9.47 7.72 -15.39
N PHE A 60 -8.66 7.55 -14.33
CA PHE A 60 -8.86 8.20 -13.04
C PHE A 60 -7.74 9.18 -12.69
N SER A 61 -8.10 10.34 -12.10
CA SER A 61 -7.18 11.39 -11.63
C SER A 61 -7.65 12.04 -10.34
#